data_AF-A0A923JYU5-F1
#
_entry.id   AF-A0A923JYU5-F1
#
_cell.length_a   1.000
_cell.length_b   1.000
_cell.length_c   1.000
_cell.angle_alpha   90.00
_cell.angle_beta   90.00
_cell.angle_gamma   90.00
#
_symmetry.space_group_name_H-M   'P 1'
#
loop_
_entity.id
_entity.type
_entity.pdbx_description
1 polymer ?
#
loop_
_entity_poly.entity_id
_entity_poly.type
_entity_poly.pdbx_seq_one_letter_code
_entity_poly.pdbx_strand_id
1 'polypeptide(L)'
;MQDSEFAYLSFEPKQAQALVAACQALANLGGPQTPGVAQLARTWAQRLERQLHPSQRNLLKRFAQGRLAALMYSQMPCPFSDPLPSRLPELSTLERSTRCLYLASRNQLLLEMVRYRAFAFDSDNDGKQVRLIGNFTGQANVPSRHQGTGPAPRAAAHTGVSLDPHTDAPYQCSVVACQGSSPAPSALIITARWNPADEPTHIIPLRGIIEQLSSVHSLALTSASFELKTRHHGQTQQDVEARAATSLLQFDPDGGFAMRYNASRFSLSKYASKAAAQAFEALQTLVSEALPIPFVLHADTALLVNNSRALHGRNTLQDGRRLLVRLFGYSAFAKPLVINEDPLLVRG
;
A
#
# COMPACT_ATOMS: atom_id res chain seq x y z
N MET A 1 -10.88 -4.07 -27.01
CA MET A 1 -11.07 -3.12 -25.90
C MET A 1 -9.93 -3.34 -24.92
N GLN A 2 -9.09 -2.34 -24.67
CA GLN A 2 -8.10 -2.43 -23.58
C GLN A 2 -8.88 -2.50 -22.27
N ASP A 3 -8.79 -3.64 -21.56
CA ASP A 3 -9.32 -3.75 -20.20
C ASP A 3 -8.54 -2.77 -19.31
N SER A 4 -9.19 -1.68 -18.89
CA SER A 4 -8.62 -0.70 -17.97
C SER A 4 -8.04 -1.39 -16.72
N GLU A 5 -6.78 -1.09 -16.38
CA GLU A 5 -6.10 -1.58 -15.16
C GLU A 5 -6.60 -0.90 -13.87
N PHE A 6 -7.53 0.05 -14.04
CA PHE A 6 -8.18 0.78 -12.97
C PHE A 6 -9.68 0.60 -13.05
N ALA A 7 -10.33 0.53 -11.89
CA ALA A 7 -11.77 0.50 -11.78
C ALA A 7 -12.28 1.34 -10.62
N TYR A 8 -13.54 1.73 -10.72
CA TYR A 8 -14.27 2.46 -9.70
C TYR A 8 -15.50 1.67 -9.29
N LEU A 9 -15.67 1.43 -7.99
CA LEU A 9 -16.85 0.82 -7.40
C LEU A 9 -17.55 1.85 -6.53
N SER A 10 -18.64 2.40 -7.06
CA SER A 10 -19.55 3.27 -6.31
C SER A 10 -20.58 2.41 -5.60
N PHE A 11 -20.80 2.65 -4.31
CA PHE A 11 -21.85 2.00 -3.53
C PHE A 11 -23.19 2.73 -3.69
N GLU A 12 -24.26 1.97 -3.92
CA GLU A 12 -25.62 2.54 -3.90
C GLU A 12 -26.04 2.91 -2.47
N PRO A 13 -27.00 3.82 -2.27
CA PRO A 13 -27.40 4.29 -0.94
C PRO A 13 -27.70 3.19 0.09
N LYS A 14 -28.37 2.11 -0.31
CA LYS A 14 -28.66 0.96 0.58
C LYS A 14 -27.40 0.18 0.96
N GLN A 15 -26.52 -0.05 -0.01
CA GLN A 15 -25.24 -0.74 0.20
C GLN A 15 -24.32 0.11 1.10
N ALA A 16 -24.26 1.41 0.84
CA ALA A 16 -23.55 2.40 1.62
C ALA A 16 -24.05 2.44 3.08
N GLN A 17 -25.37 2.43 3.31
CA GLN A 17 -25.93 2.39 4.66
C GLN A 17 -25.56 1.10 5.40
N ALA A 18 -25.63 -0.05 4.74
CA ALA A 18 -25.21 -1.32 5.31
C ALA A 18 -23.70 -1.34 5.62
N LEU A 19 -22.88 -0.75 4.76
CA LEU A 19 -21.45 -0.57 4.97
C LEU A 19 -21.18 0.29 6.20
N VAL A 20 -21.85 1.44 6.35
CA VAL A 20 -21.71 2.34 7.51
C VAL A 20 -22.03 1.60 8.81
N ALA A 21 -23.17 0.88 8.85
CA ALA A 21 -23.58 0.13 10.03
C ALA A 21 -22.55 -0.93 10.43
N ALA A 22 -22.04 -1.69 9.46
CA ALA A 22 -21.00 -2.68 9.68
C ALA A 22 -19.69 -2.04 10.20
N CYS A 23 -19.24 -0.96 9.56
CA CYS A 23 -18.01 -0.27 9.95
C CYS A 23 -18.10 0.34 11.36
N GLN A 24 -19.26 0.90 11.73
CA GLN A 24 -19.49 1.43 13.07
C GLN A 24 -19.49 0.32 14.12
N ALA A 25 -20.11 -0.83 13.83
CA ALA A 25 -20.11 -1.98 14.75
C ALA A 25 -18.68 -2.49 14.99
N LEU A 26 -17.87 -2.63 13.94
CA LEU A 26 -16.47 -3.04 14.04
C LEU A 26 -15.62 -2.01 14.81
N ALA A 27 -15.83 -0.72 14.54
CA ALA A 27 -15.11 0.36 15.22
C ALA A 27 -15.43 0.44 16.72
N ASN A 28 -16.69 0.21 17.11
CA ASN A 28 -17.12 0.18 18.51
C ASN A 28 -16.47 -0.97 19.30
N LEU A 29 -16.03 -2.04 18.61
CA LEU A 29 -15.27 -3.13 19.20
C LEU A 29 -13.75 -2.84 19.29
N GLY A 30 -13.30 -1.66 18.85
CA GLY A 30 -11.88 -1.28 18.84
C GLY A 30 -11.19 -1.47 17.48
N GLY A 31 -11.93 -1.86 16.43
CA GLY A 31 -11.43 -1.92 15.06
C GLY A 31 -10.40 -3.04 14.80
N PRO A 32 -9.58 -2.93 13.74
CA PRO A 32 -8.77 -4.04 13.23
C PRO A 32 -7.74 -4.63 14.19
N GLN A 33 -7.41 -3.92 15.27
CA GLN A 33 -6.45 -4.38 16.28
C GLN A 33 -7.08 -5.31 17.33
N THR A 34 -8.41 -5.33 17.46
CA THR A 34 -9.08 -6.15 18.48
C THR A 34 -9.31 -7.58 17.98
N PRO A 35 -8.96 -8.61 18.78
CA PRO A 35 -9.29 -10.00 18.45
C PRO A 35 -10.77 -10.22 18.17
N GLY A 36 -11.09 -11.06 17.18
CA GLY A 36 -12.44 -11.38 16.73
C GLY A 36 -13.01 -10.41 15.69
N VAL A 37 -12.47 -9.20 15.58
CA VAL A 37 -12.99 -8.19 14.64
C VAL A 37 -12.75 -8.59 13.19
N ALA A 38 -11.63 -9.24 12.88
CA ALA A 38 -11.35 -9.72 11.52
C ALA A 38 -12.41 -10.74 11.03
N GLN A 39 -12.78 -11.69 11.88
CA GLN A 39 -13.81 -12.68 11.55
C GLN A 39 -15.20 -12.05 11.40
N LEU A 40 -15.51 -11.04 12.22
CA LEU A 40 -16.75 -10.28 12.10
C LEU A 40 -16.77 -9.45 10.81
N ALA A 41 -15.66 -8.80 10.45
CA ALA A 41 -15.51 -8.06 9.20
C ALA A 41 -15.74 -8.96 7.98
N ARG A 42 -15.21 -10.18 7.99
CA ARG A 42 -15.46 -11.20 6.97
C ARG A 42 -16.94 -11.55 6.85
N THR A 43 -17.61 -11.74 7.97
CA THR A 43 -19.05 -12.05 8.01
C THR A 43 -19.88 -10.90 7.42
N TRP A 44 -19.53 -9.65 7.73
CA TRP A 44 -20.16 -8.48 7.14
C TRP A 44 -19.88 -8.33 5.64
N ALA A 45 -18.64 -8.57 5.20
CA ALA A 45 -18.27 -8.53 3.80
C ALA A 45 -19.10 -9.53 2.97
N GLN A 46 -19.27 -10.77 3.47
CA GLN A 46 -20.12 -11.78 2.82
C GLN A 46 -21.60 -11.36 2.74
N ARG A 47 -22.12 -10.64 3.74
CA ARG A 47 -23.49 -10.12 3.72
C ARG A 47 -23.64 -8.97 2.72
N LEU A 48 -22.67 -8.06 2.67
CA LEU A 48 -22.65 -6.94 1.73
C LEU A 48 -22.47 -7.41 0.29
N GLU A 49 -21.64 -8.41 0.04
CA GLU A 49 -21.42 -8.97 -1.30
C GLU A 49 -22.73 -9.48 -1.94
N ARG A 50 -23.68 -9.99 -1.14
CA ARG A 50 -25.00 -10.42 -1.62
C ARG A 50 -25.90 -9.27 -2.09
N GLN A 51 -25.60 -8.04 -1.65
CA GLN A 51 -26.34 -6.82 -2.05
C GLN A 51 -25.71 -6.14 -3.26
N LEU A 52 -24.52 -6.57 -3.69
CA LEU A 52 -23.82 -5.99 -4.83
C LEU A 52 -24.40 -6.46 -6.16
N HIS A 53 -24.44 -5.53 -7.12
CA HIS A 53 -24.74 -5.84 -8.50
C HIS A 53 -23.71 -6.80 -9.11
N PRO A 54 -24.08 -7.59 -10.12
CA PRO A 54 -23.14 -8.44 -10.84
C PRO A 54 -21.90 -7.68 -11.35
N SER A 55 -22.07 -6.44 -11.81
CA SER A 55 -20.98 -5.57 -12.27
C SER A 55 -20.00 -5.23 -11.14
N GLN A 56 -20.49 -4.82 -9.97
CA GLN A 56 -19.66 -4.53 -8.79
C GLN A 56 -18.89 -5.78 -8.33
N ARG A 57 -19.56 -6.95 -8.25
CA ARG A 57 -18.90 -8.23 -7.90
C ARG A 57 -17.82 -8.61 -8.91
N ASN A 58 -18.03 -8.34 -10.19
CA ASN A 58 -17.02 -8.58 -11.22
C ASN A 58 -15.78 -7.70 -11.02
N LEU A 59 -15.93 -6.44 -10.58
CA LEU A 59 -14.79 -5.58 -10.26
C LEU A 59 -13.96 -6.15 -9.09
N LEU A 60 -14.61 -6.59 -8.02
CA LEU A 60 -13.94 -7.23 -6.88
C LEU A 60 -13.17 -8.48 -7.32
N LYS A 61 -13.80 -9.32 -8.16
CA LYS A 61 -13.18 -10.51 -8.73
C LYS A 61 -11.97 -10.17 -9.60
N ARG A 62 -12.07 -9.15 -10.46
CA ARG A 62 -10.94 -8.69 -11.30
C ARG A 62 -9.76 -8.24 -10.44
N PHE A 63 -10.01 -7.51 -9.34
CA PHE A 63 -8.95 -7.13 -8.41
C PHE A 63 -8.30 -8.35 -7.76
N ALA A 64 -9.11 -9.26 -7.18
CA ALA A 64 -8.63 -10.46 -6.50
C ALA A 64 -7.85 -11.42 -7.42
N GLN A 65 -8.12 -11.39 -8.73
CA GLN A 65 -7.41 -12.14 -9.76
C GLN A 65 -6.15 -11.43 -10.29
N GLY A 66 -5.77 -10.30 -9.71
CA GLY A 66 -4.59 -9.55 -10.13
C GLY A 66 -4.73 -8.84 -11.49
N ARG A 67 -5.96 -8.66 -11.99
CA ARG A 67 -6.22 -8.00 -13.29
C ARG A 67 -6.34 -6.47 -13.19
N LEU A 68 -6.34 -5.93 -11.98
CA LEU A 68 -6.37 -4.50 -11.71
C LEU A 68 -5.10 -4.10 -10.94
N ALA A 69 -4.53 -2.98 -11.34
CA ALA A 69 -3.49 -2.26 -10.63
C ALA A 69 -4.08 -1.53 -9.41
N ALA A 70 -5.27 -0.93 -9.56
CA ALA A 70 -6.00 -0.34 -8.44
C ALA A 70 -7.52 -0.37 -8.61
N LEU A 71 -8.22 -0.33 -7.47
CA LEU A 71 -9.67 -0.24 -7.37
C LEU A 71 -10.02 0.89 -6.39
N MET A 72 -10.74 1.91 -6.87
CA MET A 72 -11.27 3.00 -6.05
C MET A 72 -12.69 2.68 -5.61
N TYR A 73 -12.93 2.69 -4.31
CA TYR A 73 -14.27 2.66 -3.72
C TYR A 73 -14.76 4.09 -3.47
N SER A 74 -16.02 4.37 -3.78
CA SER A 74 -16.62 5.70 -3.63
C SER A 74 -18.07 5.64 -3.14
N GLN A 75 -18.64 6.80 -2.82
CA GLN A 75 -19.99 6.93 -2.26
C GLN A 75 -20.15 6.17 -0.93
N MET A 76 -19.12 6.23 -0.08
CA MET A 76 -19.13 5.62 1.25
C MET A 76 -19.29 6.70 2.32
N PRO A 77 -20.51 7.19 2.57
CA PRO A 77 -20.74 8.29 3.50
C PRO A 77 -20.13 7.95 4.87
N CYS A 78 -19.58 8.98 5.48
CA CYS A 78 -18.87 8.86 6.72
C CYS A 78 -19.77 9.42 7.83
N PRO A 79 -20.08 8.65 8.88
CA PRO A 79 -20.99 9.10 9.91
C PRO A 79 -20.35 10.25 10.70
N PHE A 80 -21.16 11.22 11.12
CA PHE A 80 -20.75 12.39 11.91
C PHE A 80 -19.90 13.43 11.14
N SER A 81 -20.00 14.68 11.60
CA SER A 81 -19.12 15.76 11.19
C SER A 81 -17.70 15.50 11.69
N ASP A 82 -16.70 15.70 10.82
CA ASP A 82 -15.28 15.52 11.14
C ASP A 82 -14.52 16.77 10.69
N PRO A 83 -14.66 17.88 11.43
CA PRO A 83 -14.10 19.17 11.02
C PRO A 83 -12.57 19.07 10.88
N LEU A 84 -12.04 19.77 9.88
CA LEU A 84 -10.60 19.89 9.68
C LEU A 84 -9.98 20.59 10.90
N PRO A 85 -8.98 19.99 11.56
CA PRO A 85 -8.35 20.62 12.71
C PRO A 85 -7.43 21.78 12.27
N SER A 86 -7.11 22.67 13.20
CA SER A 86 -6.14 23.76 12.96
C SER A 86 -4.72 23.24 12.72
N ARG A 87 -4.36 22.13 13.37
CA ARG A 87 -3.12 21.38 13.18
C ARG A 87 -3.38 19.88 13.33
N LEU A 88 -2.51 19.06 12.75
CA LEU A 88 -2.64 17.61 12.88
C LEU A 88 -2.50 17.21 14.38
N PRO A 89 -3.47 16.48 14.96
CA PRO A 89 -3.38 16.02 16.34
C PRO A 89 -2.24 15.01 16.53
N GLU A 90 -1.83 14.80 17.77
CA GLU A 90 -0.80 13.81 18.10
C GLU A 90 -1.23 12.40 17.69
N LEU A 91 -0.24 11.60 17.26
CA LEU A 91 -0.47 10.23 16.79
C LEU A 91 -1.23 9.39 17.82
N SER A 92 -0.83 9.45 19.10
CA SER A 92 -1.46 8.70 20.19
C SER A 92 -2.95 9.04 20.36
N THR A 93 -3.35 10.29 20.09
CA THR A 93 -4.75 10.72 20.13
C THR A 93 -5.52 10.21 18.92
N LEU A 94 -4.90 10.24 17.74
CA LEU A 94 -5.51 9.74 16.51
C LEU A 94 -5.68 8.22 16.53
N GLU A 95 -4.76 7.46 17.12
CA GLU A 95 -4.85 6.00 17.27
C GLU A 95 -6.09 5.58 18.06
N ARG A 96 -6.49 6.39 19.05
CA ARG A 96 -7.69 6.15 19.89
C ARG A 96 -8.95 6.81 19.32
N SER A 97 -8.85 7.54 18.22
CA SER A 97 -9.98 8.29 17.66
C SER A 97 -10.99 7.34 17.03
N THR A 98 -12.26 7.42 17.47
CA THR A 98 -13.39 6.68 16.89
C THR A 98 -13.44 6.80 15.37
N ARG A 99 -13.09 7.98 14.85
CA ARG A 99 -13.07 8.24 13.41
C ARG A 99 -11.97 7.47 12.67
N CYS A 100 -10.76 7.43 13.23
CA CYS A 100 -9.69 6.63 12.67
C CYS A 100 -10.02 5.13 12.73
N LEU A 101 -10.60 4.67 13.85
CA LEU A 101 -11.07 3.28 14.00
C LEU A 101 -12.18 2.94 13.01
N TYR A 102 -13.11 3.85 12.75
CA TYR A 102 -14.15 3.69 11.73
C TYR A 102 -13.55 3.53 10.33
N LEU A 103 -12.65 4.42 9.92
CA LEU A 103 -12.00 4.35 8.60
C LEU A 103 -11.12 3.10 8.47
N ALA A 104 -10.43 2.70 9.54
CA ALA A 104 -9.65 1.48 9.57
C ALA A 104 -10.53 0.22 9.45
N SER A 105 -11.66 0.20 10.15
CA SER A 105 -12.65 -0.88 10.08
C SER A 105 -13.27 -0.99 8.69
N ARG A 106 -13.56 0.16 8.05
CA ARG A 106 -13.99 0.19 6.65
C ARG A 106 -12.95 -0.42 5.73
N ASN A 107 -11.69 -0.01 5.87
CA ASN A 107 -10.60 -0.57 5.08
C ASN A 107 -10.46 -2.09 5.27
N GLN A 108 -10.59 -2.60 6.51
CA GLN A 108 -10.55 -4.04 6.78
C GLN A 108 -11.73 -4.78 6.11
N LEU A 109 -12.94 -4.23 6.20
CA LEU A 109 -14.13 -4.79 5.56
C LEU A 109 -13.97 -4.82 4.03
N LEU A 110 -13.49 -3.72 3.41
CA LEU A 110 -13.25 -3.65 1.97
C LEU A 110 -12.16 -4.62 1.50
N LEU A 111 -11.14 -4.89 2.32
CA LEU A 111 -10.18 -5.96 2.05
C LEU A 111 -10.86 -7.34 2.05
N GLU A 112 -11.70 -7.63 3.05
CA GLU A 112 -12.43 -8.91 3.10
C GLU A 112 -13.41 -9.08 1.92
N MET A 113 -13.92 -7.99 1.32
CA MET A 113 -14.75 -8.05 0.10
C MET A 113 -13.99 -8.57 -1.14
N VAL A 114 -12.67 -8.37 -1.20
CA VAL A 114 -11.79 -9.01 -2.21
C VAL A 114 -11.11 -10.27 -1.67
N ARG A 115 -11.56 -10.77 -0.51
CA ARG A 115 -11.02 -11.95 0.20
C ARG A 115 -9.57 -11.78 0.63
N TYR A 116 -9.18 -10.54 0.96
CA TYR A 116 -7.85 -10.23 1.48
C TYR A 116 -7.92 -10.08 3.00
N ARG A 117 -6.90 -10.59 3.68
CA ARG A 117 -6.79 -10.53 5.14
C ARG A 117 -5.92 -9.33 5.54
N ALA A 118 -6.44 -8.48 6.42
CA ALA A 118 -5.65 -7.40 7.02
C ALA A 118 -4.56 -7.97 7.94
N PHE A 119 -3.36 -7.38 7.92
CA PHE A 119 -2.24 -7.86 8.73
C PHE A 119 -1.21 -6.78 9.10
N ALA A 120 -0.26 -7.13 9.97
CA ALA A 120 0.93 -6.36 10.27
C ALA A 120 2.20 -7.22 10.29
N PHE A 121 3.35 -6.60 10.02
CA PHE A 121 4.66 -7.19 10.33
C PHE A 121 5.04 -6.84 11.77
N ASP A 122 5.67 -7.75 12.49
CA ASP A 122 6.24 -7.50 13.83
C ASP A 122 7.33 -6.42 13.83
N SER A 123 8.08 -6.30 12.74
CA SER A 123 9.17 -5.35 12.57
C SER A 123 8.73 -3.95 12.08
N ASP A 124 7.44 -3.73 11.82
CA ASP A 124 6.89 -2.48 11.29
C ASP A 124 5.72 -1.97 12.15
N ASN A 125 5.64 -0.65 12.34
CA ASN A 125 4.52 0.04 13.00
C ASN A 125 4.12 -0.59 14.35
N ASP A 126 5.10 -1.01 15.16
CA ASP A 126 4.92 -1.72 16.44
C ASP A 126 3.99 -2.95 16.36
N GLY A 127 3.96 -3.64 15.21
CA GLY A 127 3.06 -4.78 15.00
C GLY A 127 1.58 -4.41 14.86
N LYS A 128 1.25 -3.13 14.73
CA LYS A 128 -0.14 -2.66 14.60
C LYS A 128 -0.62 -2.74 13.16
N GLN A 129 -1.84 -3.23 12.95
CA GLN A 129 -2.44 -3.30 11.61
C GLN A 129 -2.77 -1.90 11.05
N VAL A 130 -3.28 -1.02 11.92
CA VAL A 130 -3.70 0.33 11.55
C VAL A 130 -2.49 1.25 11.48
N ARG A 131 -2.24 1.81 10.28
CA ARG A 131 -1.16 2.77 10.04
C ARG A 131 -1.76 4.15 9.78
N LEU A 132 -1.34 5.14 10.56
CA LEU A 132 -1.71 6.53 10.37
C LEU A 132 -0.57 7.25 9.65
N ILE A 133 -0.85 7.76 8.46
CA ILE A 133 0.13 8.41 7.60
C ILE A 133 -0.20 9.91 7.57
N GLY A 134 0.63 10.69 8.23
CA GLY A 134 0.52 12.14 8.29
C GLY A 134 1.86 12.76 8.62
N ASN A 135 1.97 14.08 8.48
CA ASN A 135 3.20 14.79 8.78
C ASN A 135 3.32 15.07 10.29
N PHE A 136 3.69 14.04 11.05
CA PHE A 136 3.85 14.12 12.51
C PHE A 136 5.19 14.74 12.93
N THR A 137 6.16 14.85 12.01
CA THR A 137 7.51 15.39 12.28
C THR A 137 7.57 16.92 12.17
N GLY A 138 6.46 17.60 11.86
CA GLY A 138 6.38 19.07 11.81
C GLY A 138 7.04 19.71 10.58
N GLN A 139 7.53 18.94 9.61
CA GLN A 139 8.34 19.45 8.49
C GLN A 139 7.56 19.87 7.23
N ALA A 140 6.25 20.07 7.33
CA ALA A 140 5.45 20.61 6.23
C ALA A 140 4.99 22.01 6.65
N ASN A 141 5.85 22.98 6.33
CA ASN A 141 5.61 24.42 6.26
C ASN A 141 4.97 25.10 7.49
N VAL A 142 5.82 25.52 8.44
CA VAL A 142 5.88 26.96 8.73
C VAL A 142 6.74 27.57 7.61
N PRO A 143 6.31 28.62 6.89
CA PRO A 143 7.16 29.29 5.90
C PRO A 143 8.34 29.95 6.62
N SER A 144 9.42 29.21 6.86
CA SER A 144 10.62 29.73 7.51
C SER A 144 11.51 30.38 6.46
N ARG A 145 11.73 31.69 6.58
CA ARG A 145 12.61 32.50 5.74
C ARG A 145 14.11 32.20 5.89
N HIS A 146 14.49 31.07 6.48
CA HIS A 146 15.89 30.72 6.69
C HIS A 146 16.16 29.27 6.26
N GLN A 147 16.74 29.10 5.06
CA GLN A 147 17.36 27.85 4.65
C GLN A 147 18.65 27.66 5.46
N GLY A 148 18.62 26.77 6.45
CA GLY A 148 19.81 26.22 7.09
C GLY A 148 20.34 25.03 6.29
N THR A 149 21.67 24.94 6.17
CA THR A 149 22.46 23.92 5.46
C THR A 149 22.45 22.57 6.18
N GLY A 150 21.27 21.97 6.35
CA GLY A 150 21.11 20.61 6.90
C GLY A 150 20.92 19.55 5.81
N PRO A 151 21.23 18.26 6.09
CA PRO A 151 20.96 17.18 5.14
C PRO A 151 19.47 17.06 4.83
N ALA A 152 19.14 16.74 3.57
CA ALA A 152 17.77 16.68 3.08
C ALA A 152 16.90 15.70 3.92
N PRO A 153 15.68 16.09 4.32
CA PRO A 153 14.79 15.22 5.07
C PRO A 153 14.43 13.96 4.27
N ARG A 154 14.49 12.80 4.94
CA ARG A 154 14.34 11.47 4.32
C ARG A 154 12.89 11.23 3.88
N ALA A 155 12.67 10.85 2.63
CA ALA A 155 11.37 10.43 2.14
C ALA A 155 10.85 9.22 2.95
N ALA A 156 9.82 9.45 3.76
CA ALA A 156 9.08 8.43 4.50
C ALA A 156 7.59 8.80 4.55
N ALA A 157 6.74 7.82 4.85
CA ALA A 157 5.30 8.03 4.96
C ALA A 157 4.95 9.21 5.91
N HIS A 158 5.75 9.40 6.97
CA HIS A 158 5.56 10.40 8.01
C HIS A 158 6.24 11.76 7.77
N THR A 159 6.85 11.97 6.60
CA THR A 159 7.49 13.25 6.24
C THR A 159 6.71 13.96 5.15
N GLY A 160 6.60 15.29 5.19
CA GLY A 160 6.00 16.09 4.11
C GLY A 160 6.71 16.05 2.75
N VAL A 161 7.81 15.30 2.61
CA VAL A 161 8.62 15.20 1.39
C VAL A 161 7.95 14.28 0.35
N SER A 162 8.29 14.49 -0.93
CA SER A 162 7.93 13.59 -2.03
C SER A 162 8.35 12.15 -1.72
N LEU A 163 7.56 11.21 -2.24
CA LEU A 163 7.80 9.79 -2.10
C LEU A 163 7.84 9.17 -3.49
N ASP A 164 9.04 8.70 -3.86
CA ASP A 164 9.29 8.11 -5.17
C ASP A 164 8.41 6.87 -5.42
N PRO A 165 8.11 6.55 -6.68
CA PRO A 165 7.36 5.33 -7.02
C PRO A 165 8.01 4.07 -6.47
N HIS A 166 7.24 3.28 -5.72
CA HIS A 166 7.69 2.03 -5.13
C HIS A 166 6.54 1.04 -4.88
N THR A 167 6.90 -0.22 -4.66
CA THR A 167 6.08 -1.22 -3.98
C THR A 167 6.38 -1.20 -2.48
N ASP A 168 5.40 -1.45 -1.61
CA ASP A 168 5.66 -1.62 -0.17
C ASP A 168 6.50 -2.89 0.09
N ALA A 169 7.44 -2.76 1.03
CA ALA A 169 8.36 -3.80 1.46
C ALA A 169 7.63 -4.94 2.21
N PRO A 170 8.26 -6.13 2.38
CA PRO A 170 9.58 -6.57 1.89
C PRO A 170 9.69 -6.72 0.36
N TYR A 171 10.88 -6.54 -0.20
CA TYR A 171 11.09 -6.51 -1.66
C TYR A 171 11.46 -7.86 -2.28
N GLN A 172 10.84 -8.93 -1.78
CA GLN A 172 10.93 -10.24 -2.41
C GLN A 172 9.70 -10.47 -3.30
N CYS A 173 9.95 -10.85 -4.55
CA CYS A 173 8.91 -11.38 -5.44
C CYS A 173 8.58 -12.79 -4.94
N SER A 174 7.70 -12.88 -3.94
CA SER A 174 7.19 -14.15 -3.45
C SER A 174 5.82 -13.93 -2.82
N VAL A 175 4.96 -14.95 -2.93
CA VAL A 175 3.69 -15.06 -2.20
C VAL A 175 3.79 -16.03 -1.02
N VAL A 176 4.95 -16.65 -0.83
CA VAL A 176 5.24 -17.60 0.25
C VAL A 176 6.40 -17.06 1.07
N ALA A 177 6.42 -17.33 2.36
CA ALA A 177 7.56 -17.02 3.21
C ALA A 177 8.86 -17.59 2.63
N CYS A 178 9.93 -16.79 2.67
CA CYS A 178 11.24 -17.16 2.15
C CYS A 178 12.32 -16.58 3.07
N GLN A 179 13.39 -17.36 3.29
CA GLN A 179 14.56 -16.92 4.08
C GLN A 179 14.19 -16.40 5.48
N GLY A 180 13.18 -16.97 6.11
CA GLY A 180 12.76 -16.58 7.46
C GLY A 180 11.92 -15.31 7.54
N SER A 181 11.52 -14.72 6.41
CA SER A 181 10.64 -13.55 6.34
C SER A 181 9.34 -13.86 5.59
N SER A 182 8.26 -13.16 5.96
CA SER A 182 6.98 -13.25 5.26
C SER A 182 7.01 -12.52 3.91
N PRO A 183 6.12 -12.87 2.95
CA PRO A 183 6.07 -12.19 1.66
C PRO A 183 5.62 -10.73 1.79
N ALA A 184 5.86 -9.91 0.77
CA ALA A 184 5.35 -8.54 0.76
C ALA A 184 3.82 -8.49 0.79
N PRO A 185 3.22 -7.38 1.25
CA PRO A 185 1.78 -7.17 1.13
C PRO A 185 1.31 -7.46 -0.29
N SER A 186 0.19 -8.17 -0.43
CA SER A 186 -0.44 -8.37 -1.74
C SER A 186 -1.13 -7.09 -2.21
N ALA A 187 -1.67 -6.33 -1.26
CA ALA A 187 -2.26 -5.03 -1.50
C ALA A 187 -2.08 -4.11 -0.29
N LEU A 188 -2.31 -2.84 -0.55
CA LEU A 188 -2.49 -1.79 0.45
C LEU A 188 -3.81 -1.09 0.17
N ILE A 189 -4.55 -0.75 1.24
CA ILE A 189 -5.77 0.04 1.14
C ILE A 189 -5.61 1.33 1.92
N ILE A 190 -5.99 2.45 1.30
CA ILE A 190 -5.75 3.80 1.82
C ILE A 190 -7.05 4.60 1.74
N THR A 191 -7.39 5.26 2.83
CA THR A 191 -8.44 6.28 2.91
C THR A 191 -7.83 7.55 3.48
N ALA A 192 -8.28 8.74 3.07
CA ALA A 192 -7.95 9.97 3.80
C ALA A 192 -9.00 10.25 4.88
N ARG A 193 -8.57 10.54 6.10
CA ARG A 193 -9.46 11.23 7.06
C ARG A 193 -9.58 12.71 6.67
N TRP A 194 -8.43 13.34 6.42
CA TRP A 194 -8.33 14.72 5.96
C TRP A 194 -7.34 14.81 4.80
N ASN A 195 -7.69 15.61 3.79
CA ASN A 195 -6.84 15.92 2.65
C ASN A 195 -7.23 17.30 2.08
N PRO A 196 -7.01 18.39 2.84
CA PRO A 196 -7.61 19.69 2.54
C PRO A 196 -7.08 20.37 1.26
N ALA A 197 -5.89 19.97 0.78
CA ALA A 197 -5.29 20.47 -0.45
C ALA A 197 -5.50 19.50 -1.63
N ASP A 198 -6.41 18.54 -1.51
CA ASP A 198 -6.75 17.56 -2.55
C ASP A 198 -5.54 16.84 -3.14
N GLU A 199 -4.58 16.53 -2.29
CA GLU A 199 -3.28 16.03 -2.73
C GLU A 199 -3.40 14.56 -3.15
N PRO A 200 -3.06 14.23 -4.41
CA PRO A 200 -3.27 12.90 -4.93
C PRO A 200 -2.23 11.90 -4.45
N THR A 201 -2.66 10.65 -4.28
CA THR A 201 -1.78 9.49 -4.33
C THR A 201 -1.62 9.08 -5.79
N HIS A 202 -0.38 8.93 -6.25
CA HIS A 202 -0.09 8.59 -7.65
C HIS A 202 0.16 7.10 -7.80
N ILE A 203 -0.42 6.50 -8.85
CA ILE A 203 -0.30 5.08 -9.17
C ILE A 203 0.28 4.89 -10.57
N ILE A 204 1.30 4.04 -10.71
CA ILE A 204 1.87 3.65 -12.00
C ILE A 204 1.65 2.14 -12.18
N PRO A 205 0.81 1.70 -13.13
CA PRO A 205 0.66 0.28 -13.46
C PRO A 205 1.94 -0.27 -14.06
N LEU A 206 2.28 -1.49 -13.66
CA LEU A 206 3.51 -2.14 -14.10
C LEU A 206 3.33 -2.95 -15.39
N ARG A 207 2.10 -3.31 -15.77
CA ARG A 207 1.86 -4.11 -16.96
C ARG A 207 2.35 -3.40 -18.23
N GLY A 208 1.92 -2.15 -18.44
CA GLY A 208 2.37 -1.37 -19.60
C GLY A 208 3.88 -1.09 -19.61
N ILE A 209 4.52 -1.06 -18.44
CA ILE A 209 5.99 -0.94 -18.32
C ILE A 209 6.66 -2.24 -18.77
N ILE A 210 6.18 -3.39 -18.28
CA ILE A 210 6.72 -4.70 -18.64
C ILE A 210 6.48 -5.02 -20.13
N GLU A 211 5.34 -4.64 -20.69
CA GLU A 211 5.03 -4.83 -22.12
C GLU A 211 5.94 -4.00 -23.04
N GLN A 212 6.50 -2.88 -22.55
CA GLN A 212 7.48 -2.06 -23.27
C GLN A 212 8.93 -2.56 -23.13
N LEU A 213 9.21 -3.39 -22.12
CA LEU A 213 10.51 -4.03 -21.98
C LEU A 213 10.69 -5.10 -23.06
N SER A 214 11.91 -5.20 -23.60
CA SER A 214 12.25 -6.34 -24.47
C SER A 214 12.14 -7.66 -23.69
N SER A 215 11.87 -8.77 -24.39
CA SER A 215 11.81 -10.10 -23.75
C SER A 215 13.09 -10.44 -23.00
N VAL A 216 14.25 -9.98 -23.50
CA VAL A 216 15.55 -10.16 -22.84
C VAL A 216 15.63 -9.35 -21.55
N HIS A 217 15.16 -8.09 -21.55
CA HIS A 217 15.13 -7.28 -20.34
C HIS A 217 14.18 -7.87 -19.29
N SER A 218 12.98 -8.26 -19.71
CA SER A 218 12.01 -8.90 -18.82
C SER A 218 12.56 -10.17 -18.18
N LEU A 219 13.23 -11.03 -18.95
CA LEU A 219 13.90 -12.23 -18.42
C LEU A 219 15.07 -11.88 -17.49
N ALA A 220 15.86 -10.86 -17.82
CA ALA A 220 16.97 -10.43 -16.98
C ALA A 220 16.49 -9.89 -15.61
N LEU A 221 15.32 -9.25 -15.55
CA LEU A 221 14.70 -8.79 -14.30
C LEU A 221 14.24 -9.95 -13.39
N THR A 222 14.10 -11.18 -13.91
CA THR A 222 13.81 -12.37 -13.10
C THR A 222 15.05 -13.01 -12.50
N SER A 223 16.25 -12.54 -12.85
CA SER A 223 17.50 -13.05 -12.28
C SER A 223 17.76 -12.48 -10.89
N ALA A 224 18.49 -13.23 -10.06
CA ALA A 224 18.99 -12.78 -8.77
C ALA A 224 20.19 -11.82 -8.93
N SER A 225 19.92 -10.62 -9.46
CA SER A 225 20.94 -9.61 -9.81
C SER A 225 20.79 -8.29 -9.06
N PHE A 226 19.79 -8.16 -8.18
CA PHE A 226 19.41 -6.87 -7.59
C PHE A 226 19.49 -6.92 -6.07
N GLU A 227 20.10 -5.90 -5.47
CA GLU A 227 20.34 -5.82 -4.04
C GLU A 227 19.64 -4.59 -3.46
N LEU A 228 19.13 -4.71 -2.23
CA LEU A 228 18.61 -3.58 -1.48
C LEU A 228 19.77 -2.82 -0.85
N LYS A 229 19.87 -1.53 -1.12
CA LYS A 229 20.82 -0.62 -0.48
C LYS A 229 20.56 -0.59 1.02
N THR A 230 21.38 -1.28 1.81
CA THR A 230 21.47 -1.11 3.25
C THR A 230 22.16 0.23 3.54
N ARG A 231 21.37 1.25 3.87
CA ARG A 231 21.88 2.38 4.65
C ARG A 231 21.11 2.44 5.97
N HIS A 232 21.48 1.54 6.88
CA HIS A 232 21.25 1.75 8.31
C HIS A 232 22.41 2.61 8.82
N HIS A 233 22.12 3.77 9.38
CA HIS A 233 23.11 4.54 10.14
C HIS A 233 23.51 3.72 11.37
N GLY A 234 24.82 3.50 11.56
CA GLY A 234 25.39 3.04 12.83
C GLY A 234 26.04 1.66 12.84
N GLN A 235 26.03 0.90 11.75
CA GLN A 235 26.77 -0.36 11.66
C GLN A 235 28.11 -0.16 10.95
N THR A 236 29.19 -0.62 11.59
CA THR A 236 30.52 -0.74 10.99
C THR A 236 30.45 -1.72 9.82
N GLN A 237 31.41 -1.57 8.89
CA GLN A 237 31.55 -2.34 7.65
C GLN A 237 31.55 -3.89 7.81
N GLN A 238 31.59 -4.39 9.03
CA GLN A 238 31.64 -5.82 9.37
C GLN A 238 30.26 -6.46 9.63
N ASP A 239 29.19 -5.68 9.84
CA ASP A 239 27.84 -6.20 10.15
C ASP A 239 26.87 -6.19 8.95
N VAL A 240 27.36 -5.90 7.74
CA VAL A 240 26.54 -6.03 6.53
C VAL A 240 26.44 -7.52 6.20
N GLU A 241 25.48 -8.22 6.82
CA GLU A 241 24.95 -9.42 6.19
C GLU A 241 24.52 -9.00 4.79
N ALA A 242 25.29 -9.47 3.80
CA ALA A 242 24.99 -9.25 2.40
C ALA A 242 23.62 -9.89 2.15
N ARG A 243 22.57 -9.08 2.13
CA ARG A 243 21.25 -9.55 1.70
C ARG A 243 21.45 -10.11 0.30
N ALA A 244 21.15 -11.40 0.15
CA ALA A 244 21.31 -12.10 -1.10
C ALA A 244 20.61 -11.34 -2.23
N ALA A 245 21.24 -11.28 -3.39
CA ALA A 245 20.63 -10.69 -4.58
C ALA A 245 19.27 -11.35 -4.85
N THR A 246 18.29 -10.53 -5.22
CA THR A 246 16.91 -10.93 -5.49
C THR A 246 16.56 -10.61 -6.94
N SER A 247 15.44 -11.14 -7.41
CA SER A 247 14.76 -10.70 -8.63
C SER A 247 13.85 -9.50 -8.37
N LEU A 248 13.64 -8.68 -9.39
CA LEU A 248 12.67 -7.58 -9.38
C LEU A 248 11.33 -8.00 -10.01
N LEU A 249 11.35 -9.01 -10.88
CA LEU A 249 10.18 -9.52 -11.59
C LEU A 249 10.07 -11.04 -11.41
N GLN A 250 8.85 -11.53 -11.25
CA GLN A 250 8.53 -12.95 -11.30
C GLN A 250 7.25 -13.13 -12.12
N PHE A 251 7.23 -14.14 -12.99
CA PHE A 251 6.03 -14.55 -13.72
C PHE A 251 5.35 -15.69 -12.99
N ASP A 252 4.02 -15.62 -12.93
CA ASP A 252 3.17 -16.66 -12.36
C ASP A 252 2.90 -17.74 -13.43
N PRO A 253 2.69 -19.02 -13.05
CA PRO A 253 2.42 -20.10 -14.00
C PRO A 253 1.16 -19.89 -14.87
N ASP A 254 0.23 -19.04 -14.44
CA ASP A 254 -1.01 -18.70 -15.14
C ASP A 254 -0.87 -17.47 -16.07
N GLY A 255 0.35 -17.00 -16.30
CA GLY A 255 0.64 -15.82 -17.12
C GLY A 255 0.50 -14.49 -16.35
N GLY A 256 0.31 -14.54 -15.03
CA GLY A 256 0.44 -13.39 -14.15
C GLY A 256 1.89 -12.93 -13.95
N PHE A 257 2.07 -11.85 -13.19
CA PHE A 257 3.37 -11.43 -12.70
C PHE A 257 3.28 -10.77 -11.32
N ALA A 258 4.41 -10.74 -10.63
CA ALA A 258 4.66 -9.89 -9.48
C ALA A 258 5.97 -9.14 -9.69
N MET A 259 5.94 -7.84 -9.39
CA MET A 259 7.12 -7.00 -9.44
C MET A 259 7.34 -6.35 -8.08
N ARG A 260 8.61 -6.25 -7.66
CA ARG A 260 9.04 -5.53 -6.47
C ARG A 260 10.10 -4.54 -6.85
N TYR A 261 9.84 -3.27 -6.59
CA TYR A 261 10.73 -2.20 -7.02
C TYR A 261 10.60 -0.99 -6.11
N ASN A 262 11.72 -0.32 -5.89
CA ASN A 262 11.79 0.97 -5.23
C ASN A 262 12.95 1.75 -5.85
N ALA A 263 12.63 2.87 -6.49
CA ALA A 263 13.57 3.67 -7.26
C ALA A 263 14.80 4.11 -6.44
N SER A 264 14.61 4.38 -5.15
CA SER A 264 15.69 4.86 -4.28
C SER A 264 16.47 3.75 -3.58
N ARG A 265 15.91 2.54 -3.46
CA ARG A 265 16.46 1.48 -2.60
C ARG A 265 17.12 0.32 -3.33
N PHE A 266 16.91 0.14 -4.62
CA PHE A 266 17.60 -0.93 -5.35
C PHE A 266 18.92 -0.48 -5.96
N SER A 267 19.87 -1.42 -6.02
CA SER A 267 21.11 -1.36 -6.79
C SER A 267 21.37 -2.69 -7.49
N LEU A 268 22.25 -2.67 -8.48
CA LEU A 268 22.78 -3.89 -9.09
C LEU A 268 23.75 -4.58 -8.14
N SER A 269 23.70 -5.91 -8.10
CA SER A 269 24.72 -6.72 -7.46
C SER A 269 26.06 -6.57 -8.19
N LYS A 270 27.17 -6.71 -7.46
CA LYS A 270 28.52 -6.74 -8.06
C LYS A 270 28.72 -7.88 -9.07
N TYR A 271 27.90 -8.92 -9.00
CA TYR A 271 27.94 -10.07 -9.91
C TYR A 271 26.84 -10.03 -10.98
N ALA A 272 26.10 -8.92 -11.09
CA ALA A 272 25.05 -8.78 -12.09
C ALA A 272 25.61 -8.88 -13.51
N SER A 273 24.90 -9.59 -14.38
CA SER A 273 25.24 -9.66 -15.79
C SER A 273 25.03 -8.31 -16.48
N LYS A 274 25.69 -8.10 -17.63
CA LYS A 274 25.45 -6.92 -18.48
C LYS A 274 23.98 -6.79 -18.88
N ALA A 275 23.31 -7.92 -19.15
CA ALA A 275 21.89 -7.94 -19.48
C ALA A 275 21.02 -7.46 -18.31
N ALA A 276 21.34 -7.86 -17.06
CA ALA A 276 20.64 -7.37 -15.87
C ALA A 276 20.86 -5.88 -15.64
N ALA A 277 22.08 -5.37 -15.89
CA ALA A 277 22.38 -3.94 -15.81
C ALA A 277 21.55 -3.12 -16.82
N GLN A 278 21.53 -3.55 -18.09
CA GLN A 278 20.75 -2.91 -19.15
C GLN A 278 19.24 -2.97 -18.87
N ALA A 279 18.75 -4.09 -18.34
CA ALA A 279 17.34 -4.24 -17.97
C ALA A 279 16.95 -3.33 -16.80
N PHE A 280 17.85 -3.14 -15.82
CA PHE A 280 17.62 -2.23 -14.71
C PHE A 280 17.53 -0.78 -15.17
N GLU A 281 18.47 -0.34 -16.01
CA GLU A 281 18.47 0.99 -16.60
C GLU A 281 17.20 1.23 -17.44
N ALA A 282 16.84 0.29 -18.31
CA ALA A 282 15.61 0.37 -19.11
C ALA A 282 14.35 0.48 -18.24
N LEU A 283 14.28 -0.31 -17.15
CA LEU A 283 13.19 -0.21 -16.18
C LEU A 283 13.15 1.17 -15.51
N GLN A 284 14.29 1.69 -15.07
CA GLN A 284 14.39 3.00 -14.42
C GLN A 284 13.90 4.11 -15.36
N THR A 285 14.34 4.08 -16.62
CA THR A 285 13.91 5.03 -17.66
C THR A 285 12.40 4.95 -17.87
N LEU A 286 11.85 3.76 -18.13
CA LEU A 286 10.41 3.59 -18.35
C LEU A 286 9.58 4.04 -17.15
N VAL A 287 10.02 3.75 -15.92
CA VAL A 287 9.32 4.22 -14.71
C VAL A 287 9.38 5.74 -14.57
N SER A 288 10.50 6.37 -14.96
CA SER A 288 10.64 7.84 -14.90
C SER A 288 9.81 8.57 -15.96
N GLU A 289 9.58 7.93 -17.11
CA GLU A 289 8.77 8.46 -18.22
C GLU A 289 7.28 8.12 -18.07
N ALA A 290 6.95 7.16 -17.21
CA ALA A 290 5.58 6.74 -16.98
C ALA A 290 4.74 7.89 -16.41
N LEU A 291 3.58 8.14 -17.02
CA LEU A 291 2.60 9.10 -16.52
C LEU A 291 1.82 8.49 -15.35
N PRO A 292 2.00 8.96 -14.10
CA PRO A 292 1.29 8.41 -12.97
C PRO A 292 -0.17 8.86 -12.97
N ILE A 293 -1.07 7.97 -12.56
CA ILE A 293 -2.50 8.29 -12.45
C ILE A 293 -2.80 8.83 -11.05
N PRO A 294 -3.35 10.06 -10.94
CA PRO A 294 -3.64 10.66 -9.65
C PRO A 294 -4.97 10.16 -9.07
N PHE A 295 -4.96 9.85 -7.77
CA PHE A 295 -6.16 9.52 -6.99
C PHE A 295 -6.24 10.43 -5.76
N VAL A 296 -7.23 11.32 -5.75
CA VAL A 296 -7.53 12.17 -4.59
C VAL A 296 -8.39 11.38 -3.62
N LEU A 297 -7.93 11.30 -2.37
CA LEU A 297 -8.60 10.53 -1.31
C LEU A 297 -9.29 11.48 -0.34
N HIS A 298 -10.47 11.06 0.11
CA HIS A 298 -11.31 11.75 1.08
C HIS A 298 -11.91 10.73 2.06
N ALA A 299 -12.64 11.23 3.05
CA ALA A 299 -13.27 10.39 4.06
C ALA A 299 -14.31 9.44 3.46
N ASP A 300 -14.88 9.74 2.29
CA ASP A 300 -15.91 8.95 1.60
C ASP A 300 -15.38 8.05 0.47
N THR A 301 -14.05 8.01 0.29
CA THR A 301 -13.38 7.18 -0.72
C THR A 301 -12.30 6.30 -0.09
N ALA A 302 -11.95 5.21 -0.78
CA ALA A 302 -10.84 4.35 -0.39
C ALA A 302 -10.18 3.77 -1.65
N LEU A 303 -8.86 3.84 -1.72
CA LEU A 303 -8.08 3.28 -2.82
C LEU A 303 -7.40 1.99 -2.38
N LEU A 304 -7.73 0.90 -3.09
CA LEU A 304 -7.09 -0.40 -2.94
C LEU A 304 -6.08 -0.58 -4.08
N VAL A 305 -4.80 -0.68 -3.75
CA VAL A 305 -3.70 -0.79 -4.72
C VAL A 305 -3.12 -2.21 -4.66
N ASN A 306 -2.97 -2.83 -5.81
CA ASN A 306 -2.32 -4.13 -5.94
C ASN A 306 -0.80 -3.93 -5.93
N ASN A 307 -0.18 -4.28 -4.81
CA ASN A 307 1.24 -4.00 -4.56
C ASN A 307 2.18 -4.80 -5.49
N SER A 308 1.68 -5.84 -6.16
CA SER A 308 2.44 -6.63 -7.13
C SER A 308 2.29 -6.13 -8.58
N ARG A 309 1.31 -5.25 -8.84
CA ARG A 309 0.95 -4.79 -10.19
C ARG A 309 1.10 -3.28 -10.38
N ALA A 310 1.38 -2.54 -9.32
CA ALA A 310 1.48 -1.10 -9.37
C ALA A 310 2.58 -0.57 -8.45
N LEU A 311 3.22 0.51 -8.89
CA LEU A 311 3.97 1.39 -8.00
C LEU A 311 3.03 2.47 -7.47
N HIS A 312 3.29 2.92 -6.25
CA HIS A 312 2.61 4.07 -5.68
C HIS A 312 3.62 5.09 -5.15
N GLY A 313 3.23 6.35 -5.13
CA GLY A 313 4.04 7.46 -4.67
C GLY A 313 3.21 8.70 -4.38
N ARG A 314 3.88 9.78 -3.97
CA ARG A 314 3.26 11.10 -3.84
C ARG A 314 4.25 12.21 -4.13
N ASN A 315 3.70 13.38 -4.46
CA ASN A 315 4.48 14.61 -4.46
C ASN A 315 4.65 15.14 -3.03
N THR A 316 5.46 16.18 -2.89
CA THR A 316 5.63 16.92 -1.62
C THR A 316 4.28 17.41 -1.11
N LEU A 317 4.07 17.27 0.20
CA LEU A 317 2.83 17.70 0.82
C LEU A 317 2.71 19.23 0.85
N GLN A 318 1.58 19.74 0.37
CA GLN A 318 1.22 21.15 0.45
C GLN A 318 0.58 21.49 1.80
N ASP A 319 -0.19 20.56 2.38
CA ASP A 319 -0.84 20.76 3.67
C ASP A 319 -0.46 19.66 4.69
N GLY A 320 0.23 20.06 5.75
CA GLY A 320 0.68 19.16 6.83
C GLY A 320 -0.45 18.47 7.60
N ARG A 321 -1.71 18.88 7.41
CA ARG A 321 -2.90 18.27 8.02
C ARG A 321 -3.42 17.06 7.26
N ARG A 322 -2.86 16.73 6.08
CA ARG A 322 -3.22 15.51 5.35
C ARG A 322 -2.93 14.29 6.22
N LEU A 323 -3.98 13.50 6.44
CA LEU A 323 -3.96 12.29 7.27
C LEU A 323 -4.65 11.14 6.54
N LEU A 324 -3.89 10.07 6.31
CA LEU A 324 -4.39 8.84 5.73
C LEU A 324 -4.43 7.72 6.77
N VAL A 325 -5.39 6.81 6.60
CA VAL A 325 -5.50 5.55 7.31
C VAL A 325 -5.20 4.43 6.32
N ARG A 326 -4.16 3.63 6.59
CA ARG A 326 -3.68 2.55 5.72
C ARG A 326 -3.69 1.22 6.45
N LEU A 327 -4.08 0.17 5.73
CA LEU A 327 -3.89 -1.23 6.12
C LEU A 327 -3.14 -1.97 5.01
N PHE A 328 -2.42 -3.03 5.38
CA PHE A 328 -1.91 -4.03 4.44
C PHE A 328 -2.88 -5.19 4.32
N GLY A 329 -2.93 -5.78 3.13
CA GLY A 329 -3.77 -6.92 2.81
C GLY A 329 -2.97 -8.06 2.19
N TYR A 330 -3.16 -9.27 2.69
CA TYR A 330 -2.70 -10.50 2.05
C TYR A 330 -3.82 -11.14 1.25
N SER A 331 -3.52 -11.52 0.01
CA SER A 331 -4.42 -12.35 -0.79
C SER A 331 -4.59 -13.74 -0.17
N ALA A 332 -5.60 -14.48 -0.63
CA ALA A 332 -5.82 -15.87 -0.21
C ALA A 332 -4.65 -16.81 -0.56
N PHE A 333 -3.78 -16.42 -1.51
CA PHE A 333 -2.63 -17.20 -1.94
C PHE A 333 -1.39 -16.94 -1.08
N ALA A 334 -1.37 -15.86 -0.31
CA ALA A 334 -0.22 -15.49 0.51
C ALA A 334 -0.07 -16.44 1.71
N LYS A 335 1.14 -16.97 1.88
CA LYS A 335 1.52 -17.90 2.96
C LYS A 335 2.64 -17.27 3.81
N PRO A 336 2.30 -16.37 4.75
CA PRO A 336 3.27 -15.73 5.63
C PRO A 336 3.70 -16.62 6.79
N LEU A 337 4.76 -16.20 7.51
CA LEU A 337 5.14 -16.78 8.79
C LEU A 337 4.33 -16.13 9.90
N VAL A 338 3.26 -16.78 10.31
CA VAL A 338 2.32 -16.24 11.30
C VAL A 338 2.92 -16.31 12.71
N ILE A 339 2.85 -15.18 13.42
CA ILE A 339 3.19 -15.05 14.84
C ILE A 339 1.92 -15.05 15.70
N ASN A 340 0.89 -14.34 15.25
CA ASN A 340 -0.44 -14.34 15.86
C ASN A 340 -1.52 -14.35 14.76
N GLU A 341 -2.59 -15.11 14.93
CA GLU A 341 -3.65 -15.26 13.91
C GLU A 341 -4.68 -14.12 13.96
N ASP A 342 -4.93 -13.53 15.13
CA ASP A 342 -5.98 -12.51 15.31
C ASP A 342 -5.67 -11.54 16.46
N PRO A 343 -5.36 -10.25 16.18
CA PRO A 343 -5.13 -9.69 14.86
C PRO A 343 -3.92 -10.36 14.18
N LEU A 344 -4.02 -10.61 12.86
CA LEU A 344 -2.97 -11.26 12.08
C LEU A 344 -1.66 -10.44 12.15
N LEU A 345 -0.65 -11.04 12.79
CA LEU A 345 0.71 -10.54 12.94
C LEU A 345 1.67 -11.56 12.35
N VAL A 346 2.58 -11.12 11.50
CA VAL A 346 3.50 -12.00 10.79
C VAL A 346 4.94 -11.51 10.93
N ARG A 347 5.91 -12.41 10.74
CA ARG A 347 7.34 -12.06 10.78
C ARG A 347 7.74 -11.23 9.56
N GLY A 348 8.34 -10.06 9.77
CA GLY A 348 8.80 -9.16 8.70
C GLY A 348 10.11 -9.51 8.01
#